data_AF-A0AAN8FEB9-F1
#
_entry.id   AF-A0AAN8FEB9-F1
#
_cell.length_a   1.000
_cell.length_b   1.000
_cell.length_c   1.000
_cell.angle_alpha   90.00
_cell.angle_beta   90.00
_cell.angle_gamma   90.00
#
_symmetry.space_group_name_H-M   'P 1'
#
loop_
_entity.id
_entity.type
_entity.pdbx_description
1 polymer ?
#
loop_
_entity_poly.entity_id
_entity_poly.type
_entity_poly.pdbx_seq_one_letter_code
_entity_poly.pdbx_strand_id
1 'polypeptide(L)'
;MDIVARDTVFAEGAVYRRSPVENETMNLVIQHILELCQPDDVLKYMGSHHGDHSLEHVSMKKEMEERKEAIIDCMLARAHRVADGFLKDRKDCPPIFRKFLGPVFGVAQQSKAQADEGSKKPKEEDDSKAEDVSTAVDEDSETFTLQDVQRAYHDLLTWVSSDDVKVLLLVAKYSVACNHLGKAAVCLQKLIDDMRANGKDASVIESALIEVCEKMGWIHITTRLKNDRLVRNRSTYRPF
;
A
#
# COMPACT_ATOMS: atom_id res chain seq x y z
N MET A 1 16.89 -40.84 -18.91
CA MET A 1 16.34 -39.62 -19.55
C MET A 1 15.61 -38.92 -18.45
N ASP A 2 16.32 -38.10 -17.68
CA ASP A 2 15.83 -37.52 -16.45
C ASP A 2 15.91 -36.00 -16.59
N ILE A 3 14.76 -35.40 -16.87
CA ILE A 3 14.61 -33.95 -16.85
C ILE A 3 14.28 -33.58 -15.40
N VAL A 4 15.31 -33.20 -14.66
CA VAL A 4 15.18 -32.61 -13.32
C VAL A 4 14.51 -31.25 -13.49
N ALA A 5 13.30 -31.14 -12.96
CA ALA A 5 12.59 -29.87 -12.79
C ALA A 5 13.44 -28.94 -11.92
N ARG A 6 13.94 -27.86 -12.51
CA ARG A 6 14.53 -26.76 -11.75
C ARG A 6 13.38 -25.93 -11.18
N ASP A 7 13.23 -26.00 -9.86
CA ASP A 7 12.43 -25.08 -9.07
C ASP A 7 12.87 -23.64 -9.37
N THR A 8 12.04 -22.90 -10.09
CA THR A 8 12.16 -21.46 -10.22
C THR A 8 11.57 -20.82 -8.96
N VAL A 9 12.44 -20.58 -7.98
CA VAL A 9 12.16 -19.71 -6.85
C VAL A 9 11.95 -18.30 -7.40
N PHE A 10 10.70 -17.83 -7.41
CA PHE A 10 10.39 -16.43 -7.64
C PHE A 10 11.04 -15.61 -6.52
N ALA A 11 11.93 -14.71 -6.88
CA ALA A 11 12.49 -13.74 -5.95
C ALA A 11 11.35 -12.89 -5.38
N GLU A 12 10.97 -13.16 -4.12
CA GLU A 12 10.10 -12.28 -3.34
C GLU A 12 10.83 -10.94 -3.18
N GLY A 13 10.31 -9.89 -3.82
CA GLY A 13 10.71 -8.54 -3.48
C GLY A 13 10.47 -8.33 -1.99
N ALA A 14 11.53 -7.98 -1.25
CA ALA A 14 11.44 -7.72 0.18
C ALA A 14 10.41 -6.62 0.42
N VAL A 15 9.23 -7.01 0.91
CA VAL A 15 8.20 -6.06 1.35
C VAL A 15 8.75 -5.42 2.62
N TYR A 16 9.19 -4.17 2.52
CA TYR A 16 9.71 -3.42 3.66
C TYR A 16 8.65 -3.37 4.77
N ARG A 17 8.94 -4.04 5.89
CA ARG A 17 8.14 -4.01 7.10
C ARG A 17 8.76 -2.98 8.04
N ARG A 18 8.02 -1.93 8.36
CA ARG A 18 8.44 -0.94 9.37
C ARG A 18 8.59 -1.60 10.74
N SER A 19 9.67 -1.26 11.43
CA SER A 19 9.90 -1.63 12.82
C SER A 19 8.87 -0.96 13.75
N PRO A 20 8.65 -1.51 14.97
CA PRO A 20 7.75 -0.90 15.96
C PRO A 20 8.11 0.56 16.27
N VAL A 21 9.39 0.87 16.39
CA VAL A 21 9.89 2.23 16.67
C VAL A 21 9.60 3.20 15.52
N GLU A 22 9.79 2.76 14.27
CA GLU A 22 9.42 3.56 13.09
C GLU A 22 7.90 3.82 13.04
N ASN A 23 7.09 2.83 13.45
CA ASN A 23 5.63 2.95 13.49
C ASN A 23 5.18 3.93 14.58
N GLU A 24 5.80 3.90 15.77
CA GLU A 24 5.51 4.85 16.85
C GLU A 24 5.92 6.27 16.46
N THR A 25 7.12 6.43 15.90
CA THR A 25 7.61 7.71 15.39
C THR A 25 6.67 8.28 14.33
N MET A 26 6.23 7.45 13.38
CA MET A 26 5.26 7.87 12.36
C MET A 26 3.94 8.32 13.00
N ASN A 27 3.44 7.63 14.02
CA ASN A 27 2.21 8.06 14.69
C ASN A 27 2.36 9.43 15.36
N LEU A 28 3.49 9.67 16.02
CA LEU A 28 3.77 10.98 16.62
C LEU A 28 3.83 12.09 15.57
N VAL A 29 4.47 11.81 14.43
CA VAL A 29 4.52 12.74 13.29
C VAL A 29 3.12 13.00 12.73
N ILE A 30 2.32 11.95 12.49
CA ILE A 30 0.93 12.07 12.02
C ILE A 30 0.11 12.91 12.98
N GLN A 31 0.21 12.64 14.28
CA GLN A 31 -0.52 13.37 15.31
C GLN A 31 -0.13 14.85 15.32
N HIS A 32 1.16 15.14 15.23
CA HIS A 32 1.66 16.52 15.20
C HIS A 32 1.20 17.27 13.94
N ILE A 33 1.21 16.63 12.77
CA ILE A 33 0.72 17.25 11.52
C ILE A 33 -0.78 17.54 11.64
N LEU A 34 -1.58 16.61 12.17
CA LEU A 34 -3.00 16.83 12.37
C LEU A 34 -3.27 17.99 13.34
N GLU A 35 -2.50 18.12 14.40
CA GLU A 35 -2.59 19.26 15.33
C GLU A 35 -2.28 20.60 14.65
N LEU A 36 -1.24 20.64 13.80
CA LEU A 36 -0.87 21.84 13.03
C LEU A 36 -1.92 22.20 11.97
N CYS A 37 -2.49 21.21 11.29
CA CYS A 37 -3.45 21.44 10.21
C CYS A 37 -4.85 21.83 10.70
N GLN A 38 -5.18 21.58 11.98
CA GLN A 38 -6.48 21.91 12.60
C GLN A 38 -7.68 21.48 11.76
N PRO A 39 -8.03 20.18 11.74
CA PRO A 39 -9.00 19.62 10.80
C PRO A 39 -10.39 20.25 10.91
N ASP A 40 -10.83 20.59 12.13
CA ASP A 40 -12.12 21.24 12.35
C ASP A 40 -12.21 22.62 11.70
N ASP A 41 -11.11 23.37 11.65
CA ASP A 41 -11.08 24.71 11.06
C ASP A 41 -11.06 24.66 9.54
N VAL A 42 -10.37 23.68 8.97
CA VAL A 42 -10.41 23.39 7.53
C VAL A 42 -11.82 22.97 7.11
N LEU A 43 -12.51 22.12 7.87
CA LEU A 43 -13.88 21.71 7.57
C LEU A 43 -14.87 22.89 7.63
N LYS A 44 -14.75 23.76 8.65
CA LYS A 44 -15.56 24.99 8.76
C LYS A 44 -15.36 25.91 7.56
N TYR A 45 -14.11 26.08 7.13
CA TYR A 45 -13.78 26.88 5.94
C TYR A 45 -14.40 26.28 4.67
N MET A 46 -14.23 24.98 4.45
CA MET A 46 -14.76 24.29 3.27
C MET A 46 -16.30 24.27 3.21
N GLY A 47 -16.98 24.31 4.35
CA GLY A 47 -18.44 24.41 4.43
C GLY A 47 -18.99 25.82 4.26
N SER A 48 -18.14 26.85 4.32
CA SER A 48 -18.54 28.25 4.23
C SER A 48 -18.40 28.75 2.78
N HIS A 49 -19.45 29.39 2.24
CA HIS A 49 -19.38 29.94 0.90
C HIS A 49 -18.58 31.25 0.91
N HIS A 50 -17.33 31.20 0.46
CA HIS A 50 -16.46 32.37 0.36
C HIS A 50 -16.57 32.99 -1.04
N GLY A 51 -16.69 34.32 -1.12
CA GLY A 51 -16.72 35.04 -2.40
C GLY A 51 -15.34 35.02 -3.06
N ASP A 52 -15.27 34.56 -4.31
CA ASP A 52 -14.02 34.21 -5.03
C ASP A 52 -13.26 35.42 -5.64
N HIS A 53 -13.39 36.64 -5.13
CA HIS A 53 -12.99 37.84 -5.90
C HIS A 53 -11.91 38.74 -5.26
N SER A 54 -11.19 38.26 -4.23
CA SER A 54 -10.03 38.97 -3.66
C SER A 54 -8.78 38.09 -3.65
N LEU A 55 -7.62 38.70 -3.85
CA LEU A 55 -6.32 38.01 -3.90
C LEU A 55 -5.98 37.34 -2.55
N GLU A 56 -6.40 37.93 -1.44
CA GLU A 56 -6.29 37.35 -0.09
C GLU A 56 -7.16 36.09 0.07
N HIS A 57 -8.35 36.08 -0.54
CA HIS A 57 -9.21 34.89 -0.54
C HIS A 57 -8.61 33.75 -1.37
N VAL A 58 -7.90 34.06 -2.46
CA VAL A 58 -7.20 33.06 -3.28
C VAL A 58 -6.02 32.44 -2.51
N SER A 59 -5.22 33.24 -1.80
CA SER A 59 -4.11 32.71 -1.00
C SER A 59 -4.60 31.86 0.17
N MET A 60 -5.64 32.30 0.87
CA MET A 60 -6.25 31.53 1.98
C MET A 60 -6.86 30.22 1.49
N LYS A 61 -7.52 30.23 0.33
CA LYS A 61 -8.06 29.01 -0.29
C LYS A 61 -6.95 28.00 -0.59
N LYS A 62 -5.86 28.45 -1.20
CA LYS A 62 -4.71 27.58 -1.51
C LYS A 62 -4.13 26.97 -0.23
N GLU A 63 -3.94 27.77 0.82
CA GLU A 63 -3.45 27.28 2.11
C GLU A 63 -4.37 26.22 2.72
N MET A 64 -5.69 26.43 2.69
CA MET A 64 -6.68 25.49 3.22
C MET A 64 -6.75 24.18 2.40
N GLU A 65 -6.57 24.26 1.08
CA GLU A 65 -6.44 23.09 0.21
C GLU A 65 -5.17 22.29 0.51
N GLU A 66 -4.03 22.96 0.73
CA GLU A 66 -2.77 22.29 1.13
C GLU A 66 -2.91 21.60 2.50
N ARG A 67 -3.54 22.26 3.49
CA ARG A 67 -3.84 21.63 4.79
C ARG A 67 -4.77 20.44 4.64
N LYS A 68 -5.81 20.54 3.79
CA LYS A 68 -6.72 19.42 3.51
C LYS A 68 -5.98 18.21 2.95
N GLU A 69 -5.09 18.41 1.97
CA GLU A 69 -4.31 17.31 1.39
C GLU A 69 -3.39 16.67 2.44
N ALA A 70 -2.72 17.45 3.29
CA ALA A 70 -1.91 16.93 4.38
C ALA A 70 -2.72 16.12 5.41
N ILE A 71 -3.93 16.56 5.73
CA ILE A 71 -4.87 15.82 6.60
C ILE A 71 -5.24 14.48 5.94
N ILE A 72 -5.60 14.49 4.65
CA ILE A 72 -5.94 13.28 3.91
C ILE A 72 -4.77 12.28 3.94
N ASP A 73 -3.55 12.72 3.66
CA ASP A 73 -2.37 11.85 3.64
C ASP A 73 -2.09 11.24 5.02
N CYS A 74 -2.21 12.04 6.09
CA CYS A 74 -2.06 11.58 7.47
C CYS A 74 -3.12 10.54 7.86
N MET A 75 -4.39 10.82 7.53
CA MET A 75 -5.50 9.91 7.82
C MET A 75 -5.41 8.62 6.99
N LEU A 76 -4.99 8.72 5.73
CA LEU A 76 -4.79 7.59 4.84
C LEU A 76 -3.66 6.68 5.36
N ALA A 77 -2.53 7.26 5.78
CA ALA A 77 -1.42 6.51 6.38
C ALA A 77 -1.86 5.76 7.65
N ARG A 78 -2.61 6.44 8.53
CA ARG A 78 -3.18 5.84 9.74
C ARG A 78 -4.14 4.70 9.42
N ALA A 79 -5.05 4.92 8.47
CA ALA A 79 -6.05 3.93 8.08
C ALA A 79 -5.40 2.69 7.42
N HIS A 80 -4.36 2.87 6.61
CA HIS A 80 -3.60 1.75 6.06
C HIS A 80 -2.94 0.91 7.14
N ARG A 81 -2.31 1.52 8.14
CA ARG A 81 -1.72 0.80 9.29
C ARG A 81 -2.77 -0.04 10.02
N VAL A 82 -3.90 0.56 10.37
CA VAL A 82 -4.99 -0.13 11.09
C VAL A 82 -5.53 -1.30 10.26
N ALA A 83 -5.73 -1.08 8.95
CA ALA A 83 -6.20 -2.13 8.05
C ALA A 83 -5.18 -3.27 7.89
N ASP A 84 -3.89 -2.95 7.73
CA ASP A 84 -2.83 -3.95 7.57
C ASP A 84 -2.61 -4.75 8.86
N GLY A 85 -2.65 -4.08 10.01
CA GLY A 85 -2.59 -4.74 11.32
C GLY A 85 -3.75 -5.72 11.52
N PHE A 86 -4.98 -5.32 11.16
CA PHE A 86 -6.13 -6.22 11.22
C PHE A 86 -6.03 -7.40 10.24
N LEU A 87 -5.54 -7.17 9.02
CA LEU A 87 -5.48 -8.19 7.96
C LEU A 87 -4.34 -9.19 8.14
N LYS A 88 -3.23 -8.80 8.78
CA LYS A 88 -2.07 -9.66 9.09
C LYS A 88 -2.47 -10.95 9.80
N ASP A 89 -3.40 -10.85 10.75
CA ASP A 89 -3.75 -11.97 11.64
C ASP A 89 -4.93 -12.81 11.14
N ARG A 90 -5.60 -12.41 10.05
CA ARG A 90 -6.74 -13.17 9.50
C ARG A 90 -6.30 -14.30 8.57
N LYS A 91 -6.76 -15.51 8.87
CA LYS A 91 -6.63 -16.70 7.99
C LYS A 91 -7.65 -16.73 6.85
N ASP A 92 -8.73 -15.97 6.96
CA ASP A 92 -9.83 -16.00 5.98
C ASP A 92 -9.63 -15.06 4.79
N CYS A 93 -8.67 -14.14 4.86
CA CYS A 93 -8.35 -13.21 3.77
C CYS A 93 -7.34 -13.81 2.78
N PRO A 94 -7.27 -13.30 1.53
CA PRO A 94 -6.24 -13.69 0.57
C PRO A 94 -4.83 -13.40 1.11
N PRO A 95 -3.87 -14.34 0.95
CA PRO A 95 -2.52 -14.25 1.54
C PRO A 95 -1.78 -12.93 1.30
N ILE A 96 -1.94 -12.33 0.12
CA ILE A 96 -1.29 -11.06 -0.24
C ILE A 96 -1.66 -9.88 0.65
N PHE A 97 -2.86 -9.90 1.25
CA PHE A 97 -3.30 -8.86 2.18
C PHE A 97 -2.75 -9.04 3.60
N ARG A 98 -2.16 -10.19 3.90
CA ARG A 98 -1.40 -10.41 5.15
C ARG A 98 -0.01 -9.81 5.07
N LYS A 99 0.46 -9.57 3.85
CA LYS A 99 1.68 -8.81 3.57
C LYS A 99 1.32 -7.34 3.41
N PHE A 100 2.24 -6.46 3.77
CA PHE A 100 2.02 -5.02 3.64
C PHE A 100 1.91 -4.63 2.15
N LEU A 101 0.72 -4.20 1.74
CA LEU A 101 0.51 -3.59 0.42
C LEU A 101 0.62 -2.08 0.58
N GLY A 102 1.79 -1.53 0.26
CA GLY A 102 2.06 -0.11 0.42
C GLY A 102 1.13 0.78 -0.42
N PRO A 103 0.86 2.02 0.01
CA PRO A 103 0.14 3.00 -0.81
C PRO A 103 0.78 3.15 -2.19
N VAL A 104 -0.04 3.14 -3.24
CA VAL A 104 0.38 3.21 -4.65
C VAL A 104 0.71 4.66 -5.09
N PHE A 105 0.53 5.63 -4.18
CA PHE A 105 0.69 7.05 -4.45
C PHE A 105 1.93 7.59 -3.74
N GLY A 106 2.74 8.35 -4.48
CA GLY A 106 3.60 9.38 -3.92
C GLY A 106 4.66 8.93 -2.93
N VAL A 107 5.48 7.94 -3.26
CA VAL A 107 6.87 7.98 -2.78
C VAL A 107 7.68 8.74 -3.82
N ALA A 108 7.73 10.06 -3.67
CA ALA A 108 8.90 10.78 -4.14
C ALA A 108 10.11 10.15 -3.46
N GLN A 109 11.00 9.56 -4.27
CA GLN A 109 12.38 9.17 -3.93
C GLN A 109 12.58 8.23 -2.71
N GLN A 110 12.74 6.94 -3.02
CA GLN A 110 13.66 5.97 -2.40
C GLN A 110 13.56 4.74 -3.33
N SER A 111 14.44 4.46 -4.28
CA SER A 111 15.89 4.30 -4.19
C SER A 111 16.56 4.49 -5.57
N LYS A 112 17.39 5.52 -5.70
CA LYS A 112 18.61 5.50 -6.52
C LYS A 112 19.74 6.03 -5.65
N ALA A 113 20.07 5.27 -4.60
CA ALA A 113 21.36 5.40 -3.96
C ALA A 113 22.39 4.78 -4.93
N GLN A 114 23.19 5.66 -5.52
CA GLN A 114 24.59 5.47 -5.92
C GLN A 114 25.00 4.04 -6.28
N ALA A 115 25.07 3.77 -7.59
CA ALA A 115 25.92 2.74 -8.15
C ALA A 115 26.63 3.34 -9.37
N ASP A 116 27.65 4.15 -9.10
CA ASP A 116 28.75 4.36 -10.04
C ASP A 116 30.02 4.68 -9.25
N GLU A 117 30.69 3.64 -8.77
CA GLU A 117 32.15 3.67 -8.71
C GLU A 117 32.70 2.28 -8.95
N GLY A 118 33.50 2.18 -10.01
CA GLY A 118 34.01 0.93 -10.55
C GLY A 118 34.98 0.22 -9.63
N SER A 119 34.72 -1.09 -9.49
CA SER A 119 35.70 -2.18 -9.57
C SER A 119 37.15 -1.90 -9.15
N LYS A 120 37.52 -2.46 -7.99
CA LYS A 120 38.76 -3.24 -7.83
C LYS A 120 38.64 -4.23 -6.66
N LYS A 121 38.62 -5.52 -7.01
CA LYS A 121 38.96 -6.68 -6.15
C LYS A 121 40.40 -6.52 -5.59
N PRO A 122 40.81 -7.16 -4.45
CA PRO A 122 40.78 -8.63 -4.32
C PRO A 122 40.54 -9.26 -2.92
N LYS A 123 40.07 -10.51 -2.98
CA LYS A 123 40.25 -11.71 -2.13
C LYS A 123 40.68 -11.56 -0.65
N GLU A 124 39.95 -12.24 0.23
CA GLU A 124 40.42 -13.43 0.97
C GLU A 124 39.25 -14.20 1.63
N GLU A 125 39.47 -15.51 1.77
CA GLU A 125 38.58 -16.54 2.32
C GLU A 125 38.68 -16.54 3.85
N ASP A 126 37.58 -16.74 4.58
CA ASP A 126 37.60 -17.61 5.77
C ASP A 126 36.21 -18.19 6.06
N ASP A 127 36.23 -19.46 6.43
CA ASP A 127 35.12 -20.38 6.67
C ASP A 127 34.83 -20.41 8.17
N SER A 128 33.56 -20.23 8.58
CA SER A 128 33.11 -20.56 9.94
C SER A 128 31.59 -20.67 10.03
N LYS A 129 31.16 -21.91 10.23
CA LYS A 129 29.82 -22.41 10.54
C LYS A 129 29.48 -22.26 12.03
N ALA A 130 28.31 -21.70 12.36
CA ALA A 130 27.57 -21.91 13.62
C ALA A 130 26.12 -21.38 13.41
N GLU A 131 25.13 -22.24 13.24
CA GLU A 131 24.22 -22.74 14.29
C GLU A 131 23.22 -21.70 14.85
N ASP A 132 21.98 -21.86 14.36
CA ASP A 132 20.69 -21.72 15.03
C ASP A 132 20.68 -21.17 16.48
N VAL A 133 20.16 -19.95 16.63
CA VAL A 133 19.43 -19.55 17.83
C VAL A 133 18.16 -18.83 17.38
N SER A 134 17.08 -19.61 17.39
CA SER A 134 15.70 -19.16 17.39
C SER A 134 15.43 -18.29 18.62
N THR A 135 15.53 -16.96 18.50
CA THR A 135 14.94 -16.03 19.47
C THR A 135 13.55 -15.63 18.99
N ALA A 136 12.56 -16.37 19.49
CA ALA A 136 11.20 -15.88 19.64
C ALA A 136 11.25 -14.64 20.53
N VAL A 137 11.07 -13.47 19.93
CA VAL A 137 10.76 -12.25 20.66
C VAL A 137 9.27 -12.06 20.48
N ASP A 138 8.54 -12.16 21.59
CA ASP A 138 7.12 -11.82 21.68
C ASP A 138 6.91 -10.43 21.04
N GLU A 139 6.34 -10.42 19.83
CA GLU A 139 5.89 -9.19 19.17
C GLU A 139 4.71 -8.67 19.99
N ASP A 140 4.88 -7.52 20.67
CA ASP A 140 3.75 -6.66 21.08
C ASP A 140 3.04 -6.19 19.80
N SER A 141 2.25 -7.08 19.20
CA SER A 141 1.42 -6.78 18.05
C SER A 141 0.19 -6.06 18.55
N GLU A 142 0.09 -4.75 18.29
CA GLU A 142 -1.17 -4.03 18.42
C GLU A 142 -2.26 -4.79 17.66
N THR A 143 -3.16 -5.44 18.38
CA THR A 143 -4.28 -6.16 17.79
C THR A 143 -5.37 -5.16 17.46
N PHE A 144 -5.63 -4.96 16.17
CA PHE A 144 -6.73 -4.11 15.72
C PHE A 144 -8.02 -4.90 15.63
N THR A 145 -9.15 -4.25 15.90
CA THR A 145 -10.49 -4.81 15.71
C THR A 145 -11.10 -4.36 14.39
N LEU A 146 -12.13 -5.06 13.91
CA LEU A 146 -12.88 -4.62 12.72
C LEU A 146 -13.51 -3.23 12.91
N GLN A 147 -13.88 -2.88 14.14
CA GLN A 147 -14.44 -1.57 14.47
C GLN A 147 -13.40 -0.45 14.29
N ASP A 148 -12.13 -0.72 14.60
CA ASP A 148 -11.05 0.26 14.39
C ASP A 148 -10.84 0.53 12.90
N VAL A 149 -10.87 -0.51 12.07
CA VAL A 149 -10.80 -0.38 10.61
C VAL A 149 -12.00 0.40 10.07
N GLN A 150 -13.21 0.11 10.55
CA GLN A 150 -14.44 0.82 10.17
C GLN A 150 -14.37 2.30 10.56
N ARG A 151 -13.95 2.61 11.80
CA ARG A 151 -13.80 3.98 12.27
C ARG A 151 -12.79 4.74 11.41
N ALA A 152 -11.59 4.18 11.21
CA ALA A 152 -10.56 4.82 10.40
C ALA A 152 -11.01 5.06 8.95
N TYR A 153 -11.77 4.11 8.38
CA TYR A 153 -12.35 4.25 7.04
C TYR A 153 -13.42 5.35 6.97
N HIS A 154 -14.36 5.38 7.92
CA HIS A 154 -15.42 6.39 7.95
C HIS A 154 -14.89 7.79 8.23
N ASP A 155 -13.90 7.92 9.11
CA ASP A 155 -13.23 9.19 9.37
C ASP A 155 -12.61 9.73 8.08
N LEU A 156 -11.92 8.88 7.29
CA LEU A 156 -11.30 9.30 6.03
C LEU A 156 -12.35 9.75 4.99
N LEU A 157 -13.51 9.09 4.93
CA LEU A 157 -14.58 9.45 3.99
C LEU A 157 -15.18 10.84 4.22
N THR A 158 -14.94 11.45 5.38
CA THR A 158 -15.32 12.85 5.62
C THR A 158 -14.48 13.84 4.78
N TRP A 159 -13.29 13.42 4.33
CA TRP A 159 -12.32 14.26 3.63
C TRP A 159 -12.23 13.97 2.13
N VAL A 160 -12.41 12.71 1.76
CA VAL A 160 -12.16 12.21 0.40
C VAL A 160 -13.22 11.20 -0.03
N SER A 161 -13.57 11.22 -1.32
CA SER A 161 -14.55 10.29 -1.89
C SER A 161 -14.00 8.85 -1.93
N SER A 162 -14.88 7.86 -1.78
CA SER A 162 -14.53 6.45 -1.91
C SER A 162 -14.07 6.04 -3.31
N ASP A 163 -14.34 6.87 -4.33
CA ASP A 163 -13.93 6.64 -5.71
C ASP A 163 -12.60 7.33 -6.07
N ASP A 164 -12.00 8.08 -5.15
CA ASP A 164 -10.68 8.69 -5.37
C ASP A 164 -9.61 7.61 -5.49
N VAL A 165 -8.79 7.72 -6.53
CA VAL A 165 -7.71 6.78 -6.83
C VAL A 165 -6.78 6.60 -5.63
N LYS A 166 -6.48 7.70 -4.89
CA LYS A 166 -5.63 7.69 -3.69
C LYS A 166 -6.09 6.70 -2.63
N VAL A 167 -7.41 6.53 -2.52
CA VAL A 167 -8.06 5.76 -1.46
C VAL A 167 -8.45 4.36 -1.93
N LEU A 168 -8.46 4.08 -3.24
CA LEU A 168 -8.92 2.81 -3.81
C LEU A 168 -8.25 1.58 -3.17
N LEU A 169 -6.94 1.65 -2.88
CA LEU A 169 -6.26 0.56 -2.20
C LEU A 169 -6.78 0.34 -0.78
N LEU A 170 -7.02 1.43 -0.02
CA LEU A 170 -7.60 1.34 1.30
C LEU A 170 -9.03 0.81 1.24
N VAL A 171 -9.85 1.25 0.27
CA VAL A 171 -11.21 0.73 0.05
C VAL A 171 -11.17 -0.77 -0.23
N ALA A 172 -10.19 -1.25 -1.00
CA ALA A 172 -9.98 -2.67 -1.24
C ALA A 172 -9.64 -3.42 0.06
N LYS A 173 -8.67 -2.92 0.86
CA LYS A 173 -8.31 -3.50 2.16
C LYS A 173 -9.51 -3.56 3.12
N TYR A 174 -10.26 -2.46 3.23
CA TYR A 174 -11.49 -2.37 4.01
C TYR A 174 -12.54 -3.38 3.54
N SER A 175 -12.74 -3.48 2.23
CA SER A 175 -13.70 -4.44 1.65
C SER A 175 -13.29 -5.89 1.92
N VAL A 176 -11.99 -6.20 1.88
CA VAL A 176 -11.46 -7.52 2.28
C VAL A 176 -11.67 -7.77 3.77
N ALA A 177 -11.44 -6.77 4.63
CA ALA A 177 -11.68 -6.87 6.07
C ALA A 177 -13.16 -7.19 6.38
N CYS A 178 -14.09 -6.59 5.65
CA CYS A 178 -15.53 -6.86 5.72
C CYS A 178 -15.99 -8.11 4.93
N ASN A 179 -15.08 -8.86 4.30
CA ASN A 179 -15.40 -10.02 3.44
C ASN A 179 -16.28 -9.69 2.21
N HIS A 180 -16.25 -8.44 1.74
CA HIS A 180 -16.90 -7.99 0.51
C HIS A 180 -15.95 -8.11 -0.69
N LEU A 181 -15.61 -9.35 -1.06
CA LEU A 181 -14.57 -9.65 -2.06
C LEU A 181 -14.88 -9.11 -3.46
N GLY A 182 -16.15 -9.06 -3.86
CA GLY A 182 -16.56 -8.46 -5.14
C GLY A 182 -16.25 -6.96 -5.22
N LYS A 183 -16.49 -6.22 -4.13
CA LYS A 183 -16.15 -4.79 -4.06
C LYS A 183 -14.63 -4.59 -4.08
N ALA A 184 -13.89 -5.43 -3.35
CA ALA A 184 -12.43 -5.41 -3.38
C ALA A 184 -11.89 -5.63 -4.81
N ALA A 185 -12.42 -6.61 -5.54
CA ALA A 185 -12.02 -6.88 -6.93
C ALA A 185 -12.26 -5.68 -7.86
N VAL A 186 -13.42 -5.02 -7.73
CA VAL A 186 -13.73 -3.81 -8.52
C VAL A 186 -12.77 -2.66 -8.21
N CYS A 187 -12.46 -2.42 -6.93
CA CYS A 187 -11.52 -1.39 -6.52
C CYS A 187 -10.09 -1.67 -7.02
N LEU A 188 -9.64 -2.92 -6.93
CA LEU A 188 -8.33 -3.35 -7.43
C LEU A 188 -8.24 -3.21 -8.95
N GLN A 189 -9.30 -3.58 -9.69
CA GLN A 189 -9.34 -3.42 -11.14
C GLN A 189 -9.23 -1.94 -11.53
N LYS A 190 -10.02 -1.05 -10.90
CA LYS A 190 -9.93 0.41 -11.11
C LYS A 190 -8.52 0.92 -10.84
N LEU A 191 -7.88 0.46 -9.76
CA LEU A 191 -6.52 0.86 -9.40
C LEU A 191 -5.48 0.36 -10.42
N ILE A 192 -5.62 -0.87 -10.92
CA ILE A 192 -4.75 -1.42 -11.98
C ILE A 192 -4.86 -0.59 -13.25
N ASP A 193 -6.09 -0.23 -13.65
CA ASP A 193 -6.31 0.55 -14.87
C ASP A 193 -5.71 1.95 -14.76
N ASP A 194 -5.84 2.61 -13.60
CA ASP A 194 -5.17 3.90 -13.32
C ASP A 194 -3.63 3.79 -13.33
N MET A 195 -3.08 2.80 -12.63
CA MET A 195 -1.63 2.58 -12.59
C MET A 195 -1.05 2.38 -13.99
N ARG A 196 -1.75 1.63 -14.84
CA ARG A 196 -1.35 1.38 -16.24
C ARG A 196 -1.45 2.63 -17.09
N ALA A 197 -2.53 3.41 -16.95
CA ALA A 197 -2.66 4.69 -17.64
C ALA A 197 -1.50 5.64 -17.29
N ASN A 198 -1.00 5.53 -16.07
CA ASN A 198 0.12 6.33 -15.56
C ASN A 198 1.51 5.67 -15.75
N GLY A 199 1.61 4.55 -16.46
CA GLY A 199 2.88 3.86 -16.73
C GLY A 199 3.58 3.25 -15.50
N LYS A 200 2.85 3.05 -14.39
CA LYS A 200 3.36 2.47 -13.15
C LYS A 200 3.24 0.94 -13.18
N ASP A 201 4.13 0.25 -12.47
CA ASP A 201 4.07 -1.21 -12.34
C ASP A 201 2.90 -1.64 -11.44
N ALA A 202 1.88 -2.24 -12.03
CA ALA A 202 0.70 -2.76 -11.34
C ALA A 202 0.83 -4.24 -10.91
N SER A 203 1.99 -4.88 -11.11
CA SER A 203 2.18 -6.33 -10.95
C SER A 203 1.77 -6.88 -9.57
N VAL A 204 2.00 -6.11 -8.51
CA VAL A 204 1.63 -6.46 -7.13
C VAL A 204 0.12 -6.39 -6.93
N ILE A 205 -0.53 -5.35 -7.45
CA ILE A 205 -1.99 -5.17 -7.36
C ILE A 205 -2.72 -6.20 -8.24
N GLU A 206 -2.15 -6.55 -9.40
CA GLU A 206 -2.63 -7.64 -10.25
C GLU A 206 -2.58 -8.99 -9.52
N SER A 207 -1.51 -9.26 -8.77
CA SER A 207 -1.41 -10.44 -7.92
C SER A 207 -2.52 -10.44 -6.87
N ALA A 208 -2.82 -9.27 -6.28
CA ALA A 208 -3.86 -9.15 -5.28
C ALA A 208 -5.26 -9.41 -5.84
N LEU A 209 -5.52 -8.91 -7.05
CA LEU A 209 -6.77 -9.20 -7.76
C LEU A 209 -6.92 -10.69 -8.07
N ILE A 210 -5.85 -11.35 -8.50
CA ILE A 210 -5.83 -12.79 -8.78
C ILE A 210 -6.22 -13.58 -7.52
N GLU A 211 -5.57 -13.31 -6.38
CA GLU A 211 -5.87 -14.04 -5.14
C GLU A 211 -7.29 -13.76 -4.60
N VAL A 212 -7.82 -12.55 -4.79
CA VAL A 212 -9.23 -12.24 -4.47
C VAL A 212 -10.18 -13.06 -5.35
N CYS A 213 -9.90 -13.17 -6.65
CA CYS A 213 -10.68 -14.00 -7.58
C CYS A 213 -10.61 -15.49 -7.23
N GLU A 214 -9.44 -15.97 -6.79
CA GLU A 214 -9.27 -17.36 -6.32
C GLU A 214 -10.12 -17.63 -5.09
N LYS A 215 -10.11 -16.70 -4.11
CA LYS A 215 -10.90 -16.84 -2.89
C LYS A 215 -12.41 -16.86 -3.15
N MET A 216 -12.87 -16.17 -4.19
CA MET A 216 -14.27 -16.22 -4.65
C MET A 216 -14.61 -17.48 -5.45
N GLY A 217 -13.63 -18.32 -5.81
CA GLY A 217 -13.84 -19.51 -6.64
C GLY A 217 -13.96 -19.22 -8.14
N TRP A 218 -13.57 -18.03 -8.60
CA TRP A 218 -13.63 -17.65 -10.01
C TRP A 218 -12.41 -18.17 -10.78
N ILE A 219 -12.31 -19.50 -10.90
CA ILE A 219 -11.14 -20.19 -11.44
C ILE A 219 -10.84 -19.77 -12.88
N HIS A 220 -11.86 -19.65 -13.72
CA HIS A 220 -11.71 -19.25 -15.13
C HIS A 220 -11.18 -17.81 -15.27
N ILE A 221 -11.65 -16.87 -14.43
CA ILE A 221 -11.16 -15.48 -14.40
C ILE A 221 -9.71 -15.46 -13.90
N THR A 222 -9.44 -16.20 -12.83
CA THR A 222 -8.09 -16.32 -12.25
C THR A 222 -7.08 -16.79 -13.30
N THR A 223 -7.38 -17.89 -14.00
CA THR A 223 -6.48 -18.43 -15.05
C THR A 223 -6.25 -17.42 -16.16
N ARG A 224 -7.30 -16.71 -16.59
CA ARG A 224 -7.18 -15.64 -17.59
C ARG A 224 -6.26 -14.52 -17.09
N LEU A 225 -6.45 -14.04 -15.85
CA LEU A 225 -5.64 -12.96 -15.26
C LEU A 225 -4.18 -13.37 -15.08
N LYS A 226 -3.90 -14.60 -14.64
CA LYS A 226 -2.54 -15.15 -14.55
C LYS A 226 -1.84 -15.16 -15.91
N ASN A 227 -2.54 -15.62 -16.95
CA ASN A 227 -1.98 -15.64 -18.31
C ASN A 227 -1.73 -14.23 -18.85
N ASP A 228 -2.67 -13.30 -18.62
CA ASP A 228 -2.54 -11.90 -19.05
C ASP A 228 -1.34 -11.23 -18.36
N ARG A 229 -1.16 -11.46 -17.06
CA ARG A 229 -0.01 -10.98 -16.29
C ARG A 229 1.31 -11.50 -16.82
N LEU A 230 1.42 -12.79 -17.15
CA LEU A 230 2.66 -13.39 -17.71
C LEU A 230 3.03 -12.78 -19.06
N VAL A 231 2.04 -12.48 -19.89
CA VAL A 231 2.28 -11.90 -21.22
C VAL A 231 2.72 -10.45 -21.11
N ARG A 232 2.18 -9.70 -20.15
CA ARG A 232 2.46 -8.26 -19.96
C ARG A 232 3.73 -8.00 -19.17
N ASN A 233 3.94 -8.70 -18.07
CA ASN A 233 5.04 -8.45 -17.14
C ASN A 233 6.22 -9.39 -17.44
N ARG A 234 6.71 -9.37 -18.68
CA ARG A 234 7.84 -10.19 -19.10
C ARG A 234 9.13 -9.63 -18.49
N SER A 235 10.00 -10.53 -18.02
CA SER A 235 11.31 -10.17 -17.49
C SER A 235 12.27 -9.63 -18.56
N THR A 236 12.03 -9.98 -19.83
CA THR A 236 12.87 -9.58 -20.96
C THR A 236 12.02 -9.11 -22.12
N TYR A 237 12.57 -8.14 -22.87
CA TYR A 237 11.99 -7.72 -24.14
C TYR A 237 11.99 -8.87 -25.12
N ARG A 238 10.98 -8.88 -26.00
CA ARG A 238 10.93 -9.83 -27.10
C ARG A 238 12.14 -9.56 -28.01
N PRO A 239 12.96 -10.58 -28.32
CA PRO A 239 14.06 -10.40 -29.26
C PRO A 239 13.51 -9.98 -30.63
N PHE A 240 14.28 -9.13 -31.31
CA PHE A 240 13.99 -8.66 -32.66
C PHE A 240 14.26 -9.75 -33.70
#